data_AF-A0AAW3B1A6-F1
#
_entry.id   AF-A0AAW3B1A6-F1
#
_cell.length_a   1.000
_cell.length_b   1.000
_cell.length_c   1.000
_cell.angle_alpha   90.00
_cell.angle_beta   90.00
_cell.angle_gamma   90.00
#
_symmetry.space_group_name_H-M   'P 1'
#
loop_
_entity.id
_entity.type
_entity.pdbx_description
1 polymer ?
#
loop_
_entity_poly.entity_id
_entity_poly.type
_entity_poly.pdbx_seq_one_letter_code
_entity_poly.pdbx_strand_id
1 'polypeptide(L)'
;MADSKKDNKKTEEVVAQGTDQAQVGLIIKVLGRTGSRGNVTQVRVRLMAEAGSPDYNRTIVRNVKGPCKENDMLSLMETEREARRLR
;
A
#
# COMPACT_ATOMS: atom_id res chain seq x y z
N MET A 1 -8.07 26.54 51.65
CA MET A 1 -8.72 25.21 51.62
C MET A 1 -9.47 25.11 50.31
N ALA A 2 -9.24 24.03 49.55
CA ALA A 2 -9.97 23.51 48.39
C ALA A 2 -9.05 23.19 47.20
N ASP A 3 -8.29 22.11 47.41
CA ASP A 3 -8.04 20.97 46.52
C ASP A 3 -7.73 21.21 45.03
N SER A 4 -6.43 21.24 44.75
CA SER A 4 -5.81 20.93 43.47
C SER A 4 -5.95 19.43 43.15
N LYS A 5 -6.93 19.07 42.31
CA LYS A 5 -6.95 17.74 41.65
C LYS A 5 -5.96 17.72 40.50
N LYS A 6 -4.89 16.94 40.70
CA LYS A 6 -3.83 16.66 39.74
C LYS A 6 -4.30 15.53 38.82
N ASP A 7 -4.96 15.88 37.71
CA ASP A 7 -5.27 14.90 36.67
C ASP A 7 -3.98 14.55 35.92
N ASN A 8 -3.44 13.40 36.31
CA ASN A 8 -2.24 12.80 35.75
C ASN A 8 -2.58 12.27 34.35
N LYS A 9 -2.59 13.15 33.34
CA LYS A 9 -2.70 12.75 31.94
C LYS A 9 -1.41 12.03 31.57
N LYS A 10 -1.46 10.70 31.71
CA LYS A 10 -0.45 9.75 31.24
C LYS A 10 -0.11 10.12 29.80
N THR A 11 1.07 10.71 29.61
CA THR A 11 1.64 10.94 28.30
C THR A 11 1.86 9.56 27.70
N GLU A 12 0.97 9.14 26.80
CA GLU A 12 1.26 8.00 25.94
C GLU A 12 2.47 8.41 25.10
N GLU A 13 3.59 7.73 25.33
CA GLU A 13 4.70 7.72 24.39
C GLU A 13 4.15 7.15 23.08
N VAL A 14 3.72 8.04 22.19
CA VAL A 14 3.52 7.73 20.78
C VAL A 14 4.89 7.36 20.25
N VAL A 15 5.17 6.05 20.27
CA VAL A 15 6.29 5.46 19.56
C VAL A 15 6.12 5.89 18.11
N ALA A 16 6.90 6.89 17.68
CA ALA A 16 6.99 7.30 16.30
C ALA A 16 7.60 6.14 15.52
N GLN A 17 6.75 5.18 15.15
CA GLN A 17 7.09 4.13 14.20
C GLN A 17 7.48 4.86 12.92
N GLY A 18 8.69 4.55 12.41
CA GLY A 18 9.26 5.21 11.24
C GLY A 18 8.22 5.35 10.13
N THR A 19 8.16 6.53 9.51
CA THR A 19 7.26 6.76 8.40
C THR A 19 7.71 5.90 7.22
N ASP A 20 7.14 4.71 7.08
CA ASP A 20 7.34 3.89 5.89
C ASP A 20 6.85 4.69 4.69
N GLN A 21 7.77 5.10 3.81
CA GLN A 21 7.44 5.79 2.58
C GLN A 21 6.76 4.80 1.64
N ALA A 22 5.43 4.80 1.63
CA ALA A 22 4.65 3.94 0.77
C ALA A 22 4.07 4.73 -0.40
N GLN A 23 4.33 4.25 -1.62
CA GLN A 23 3.77 4.83 -2.83
C GLN A 23 2.38 4.26 -3.08
N VAL A 24 1.38 5.13 -3.24
CA VAL A 24 0.03 4.67 -3.57
C VAL A 24 -0.08 4.38 -5.07
N GLY A 25 -0.81 3.33 -5.42
CA GLY A 25 -1.16 3.00 -6.80
C GLY A 25 -2.58 2.46 -6.92
N LEU A 26 -3.16 2.58 -8.11
CA LEU A 26 -4.52 2.16 -8.43
C LEU A 26 -4.51 0.93 -9.32
N ILE A 27 -5.33 -0.06 -8.99
CA ILE A 27 -5.50 -1.26 -9.82
C ILE A 27 -6.25 -0.89 -11.10
N ILE A 28 -5.56 -0.95 -12.24
CA ILE A 28 -6.18 -0.72 -13.55
C ILE A 28 -6.88 -1.99 -14.04
N LYS A 29 -6.25 -3.15 -13.83
CA LYS A 29 -6.74 -4.42 -14.39
C LYS A 29 -6.31 -5.59 -13.54
N VAL A 30 -7.24 -6.52 -13.32
CA VAL A 30 -6.95 -7.85 -12.77
C VAL A 30 -6.47 -8.76 -13.92
N LEU A 31 -5.26 -9.30 -13.83
CA LEU A 31 -4.67 -10.12 -14.89
C LEU A 31 -5.09 -11.59 -14.77
N GLY A 32 -5.17 -12.11 -13.54
CA GLY A 32 -5.60 -13.48 -13.29
C GLY A 32 -5.09 -14.01 -11.95
N ARG A 33 -5.51 -15.22 -11.58
CA ARG A 33 -4.98 -15.92 -10.40
C ARG A 33 -3.62 -16.56 -10.73
N THR A 34 -2.70 -16.47 -9.79
CA THR A 34 -1.34 -17.02 -9.88
C THR A 34 -0.99 -17.83 -8.62
N GLY A 35 0.08 -18.61 -8.72
CA GLY A 35 0.58 -19.48 -7.64
C GLY A 35 -0.20 -20.80 -7.51
N SER A 36 0.50 -21.87 -7.14
CA SER A 36 -0.05 -23.23 -7.05
C SER A 36 -1.20 -23.40 -6.05
N ARG A 37 -1.33 -22.48 -5.10
CA ARG A 37 -2.37 -22.49 -4.05
C ARG A 37 -3.57 -21.61 -4.36
N GLY A 38 -3.59 -20.88 -5.48
CA GLY A 38 -4.76 -20.11 -5.94
C GLY A 38 -5.18 -18.91 -5.09
N ASN A 39 -4.39 -18.52 -4.09
CA ASN A 39 -4.68 -17.42 -3.14
C ASN A 39 -4.08 -16.08 -3.56
N VAL A 40 -3.36 -16.03 -4.68
CA VAL A 40 -2.69 -14.83 -5.18
C VAL A 40 -3.33 -14.44 -6.49
N THR A 41 -3.61 -13.15 -6.63
CA THR A 41 -4.14 -12.55 -7.85
C THR A 41 -3.07 -11.60 -8.38
N GLN A 42 -2.69 -11.75 -9.65
CA GLN A 42 -1.81 -10.83 -10.32
C GLN A 42 -2.62 -9.66 -10.88
N VAL A 43 -2.16 -8.44 -10.62
CA VAL A 43 -2.85 -7.20 -11.00
C VAL A 43 -1.87 -6.23 -11.66
N ARG A 44 -2.40 -5.39 -12.55
CA ARG A 44 -1.69 -4.24 -13.09
C ARG A 44 -2.08 -2.99 -12.31
N VAL A 45 -1.08 -2.31 -11.77
CA VAL A 45 -1.24 -1.13 -10.91
C VAL A 45 -0.63 0.08 -11.62
N ARG A 46 -1.34 1.21 -11.63
CA ARG A 46 -0.80 2.52 -12.02
C ARG A 46 -0.32 3.25 -10.78
N LEU A 47 0.92 3.74 -10.78
CA LEU A 47 1.43 4.55 -9.69
C LEU A 47 0.73 5.92 -9.67
N MET A 48 0.26 6.33 -8.50
CA MET A 48 -0.28 7.67 -8.25
C MET A 48 0.85 8.61 -7.82
N ALA A 49 1.79 8.88 -8.72
CA ALA A 49 2.84 9.86 -8.48
C ALA A 49 2.35 11.27 -8.85
N GLU A 50 3.00 12.31 -8.31
CA GLU A 50 2.67 13.70 -8.63
C GLU A 50 2.95 14.03 -10.10
N ALA A 51 2.15 14.93 -10.67
CA ALA A 51 2.27 15.38 -12.05
C ALA A 51 3.63 16.07 -12.26
N GLY A 52 4.45 15.53 -13.16
CA GLY A 52 5.82 16.02 -13.43
C GLY A 52 6.93 15.13 -12.86
N SER A 53 6.60 14.11 -12.09
CA SER A 53 7.54 13.05 -11.71
C SER A 53 7.79 12.06 -12.86
N PRO A 54 8.98 11.43 -12.96
CA PRO A 54 9.27 10.41 -13.97
C PRO A 54 8.36 9.18 -13.89
N ASP A 55 7.82 8.89 -12.70
CA ASP A 55 6.94 7.75 -12.45
C ASP A 55 5.46 8.05 -12.72
N TYR A 56 5.12 9.27 -13.15
CA TYR A 56 3.75 9.62 -13.53
C TYR A 56 3.25 8.73 -14.67
N ASN A 57 2.10 8.09 -14.49
CA ASN A 57 1.51 7.07 -15.38
C ASN A 57 2.30 5.77 -15.55
N ARG A 58 3.37 5.53 -14.79
CA ARG A 58 4.05 4.23 -14.79
C ARG A 58 3.10 3.15 -14.29
N THR A 59 3.07 2.01 -14.99
CA THR A 59 2.31 0.84 -14.57
C THR A 59 3.25 -0.31 -14.23
N ILE A 60 2.98 -0.98 -13.12
CA ILE A 60 3.73 -2.15 -12.66
C ILE A 60 2.81 -3.33 -12.44
N VAL A 61 3.34 -4.55 -12.56
CA VAL A 61 2.60 -5.77 -12.24
C VAL A 61 2.89 -6.22 -10.81
N ARG A 62 1.84 -6.50 -10.03
CA ARG A 62 1.97 -6.93 -8.62
C ARG A 62 1.12 -8.15 -8.30
N ASN A 63 1.58 -8.88 -7.29
CA ASN A 63 0.84 -9.97 -6.68
C ASN A 63 0.10 -9.44 -5.47
N VAL A 64 -1.21 -9.61 -5.46
CA VAL A 64 -2.09 -9.29 -4.32
C VAL A 64 -2.57 -10.59 -3.70
N LYS A 65 -2.52 -10.67 -2.38
CA LYS A 65 -3.08 -11.79 -1.64
C LYS A 65 -4.57 -11.53 -1.40
N GLY A 66 -5.41 -12.49 -1.79
CA GLY A 66 -6.87 -12.40 -1.57
C GLY A 66 -7.64 -11.69 -2.68
N PRO A 67 -8.93 -11.37 -2.42
CA PRO A 67 -9.79 -10.71 -3.38
C PRO A 67 -9.38 -9.25 -3.59
N CYS A 68 -9.43 -8.79 -4.84
CA CYS A 68 -9.18 -7.42 -5.24
C CYS A 68 -10.04 -7.10 -6.46
N LYS A 69 -10.29 -5.80 -6.69
CA LYS A 69 -11.09 -5.29 -7.79
C LYS A 69 -10.36 -4.16 -8.52
N GLU A 70 -10.76 -3.92 -9.75
CA GLU A 70 -10.35 -2.71 -10.48
C GLU A 70 -10.79 -1.46 -9.71
N ASN A 71 -9.93 -0.45 -9.74
CA ASN A 71 -10.02 0.81 -8.98
C ASN A 71 -9.74 0.72 -7.46
N ASP A 72 -9.38 -0.46 -6.93
CA ASP A 72 -8.83 -0.52 -5.57
C ASP A 72 -7.47 0.17 -5.51
N MET A 73 -7.14 0.73 -4.34
CA MET A 73 -5.84 1.34 -4.06
C MET A 73 -4.93 0.37 -3.31
N LEU A 74 -3.65 0.35 -3.70
CA LEU A 74 -2.60 -0.42 -3.07
C LEU A 74 -1.52 0.53 -2.57
N SER A 75 -1.07 0.27 -1.34
CA SER A 75 0.12 0.87 -0.77
C SER A 75 1.33 0.02 -1.14
N LEU A 76 2.29 0.59 -1.87
CA LEU A 76 3.47 -0.11 -2.39
C LEU A 76 4.71 0.37 -1.64
N MET A 77 5.29 -0.52 -0.82
CA MET A 77 6.55 -0.24 -0.11
C MET A 77 7.77 -0.24 -1.04
N GLU A 78 7.68 -1.01 -2.13
CA GLU A 78 8.70 -1.05 -3.18
C GLU A 78 7.96 -0.78 -4.49
N THR A 79 8.45 0.10 -5.36
CA THR A 79 7.84 0.39 -6.68
C THR A 79 8.64 -0.21 -7.83
N GLU A 80 9.93 -0.48 -7.62
CA GLU A 80 10.86 -0.97 -8.64
C GLU A 80 10.65 -2.44 -9.02
N ARG A 81 10.15 -3.26 -8.10
CA ARG A 81 9.94 -4.70 -8.35
C ARG A 81 8.67 -4.99 -9.13
N GLU A 82 8.68 -6.02 -9.94
CA GLU A 82 7.48 -6.49 -10.64
C GLU A 82 7.29 -7.99 -10.46
N ALA A 83 6.02 -8.41 -10.38
CA ALA A 83 5.68 -9.81 -10.37
C ALA A 83 5.96 -10.41 -11.75
N ARG A 84 6.60 -11.59 -11.76
CA ARG A 84 6.89 -12.33 -12.99
C ARG A 84 5.61 -12.60 -13.77
N ARG A 85 5.69 -12.53 -15.11
CA ARG A 85 4.57 -12.88 -15.99
C ARG A 85 4.06 -14.30 -15.68
N LEU A 86 2.73 -14.44 -15.63
CA LEU A 86 2.05 -15.74 -15.64
C LEU A 86 2.58 -16.59 -16.81
N ARG A 87 2.89 -17.85 -16.51
CA ARG A 87 3.15 -18.89 -17.51
C ARG A 87 1.87 -19.64 -17.79
#